data_AF-A0A380T8Y2-F1
#
_entry.id   AF-A0A380T8Y2-F1
#
_cell.length_a   1.000
_cell.length_b   1.000
_cell.length_c   1.000
_cell.angle_alpha   90.00
_cell.angle_beta   90.00
_cell.angle_gamma   90.00
#
_symmetry.space_group_name_H-M   'P 1'
#
loop_
_entity.id
_entity.type
_entity.pdbx_description
1 polymer ?
#
loop_
_entity_poly.entity_id
_entity_poly.type
_entity_poly.pdbx_seq_one_letter_code
_entity_poly.pdbx_strand_id
1 'polypeptide(L)'
;MSAIGIAGMDRLVRFNVLAMSGRAVEAAGDVDTLLLDKTGTITLGNRQATEFIPLPSVDARDLADAAQLSSLADETPEGRSIVVLAKEKYGIRGREMAPLHAHLVPFTAQTRMSGIDIGGQEIRKGAADAVVNYVRSTTGNRHMPTPRPLQEIVERVAKAGGTPLVVARNGQILGVIHLKDIVKGGINERFGELRRMGIRTVMVTGDNPLTAAAIAAEAGVDDFLAEATPEAKLKLIRNEQAQGKLVAMCGDGTNDAPALAQADVGVAMNTGTMAAREAGNMIDLDSDPTKLIEIVAIGKQLLMTRGALTTFSIANDVAKYFAIIPAMFVAFYPQLQALNIMGLASPESAILSAIIFNALIIIALIPLALRGVRYRPSVAAALLRRNLLIYGLGGIIVPFVGIKLIDLVISAIGLA
;
A
#
# COMPACT_ATOMS: atom_id res chain seq x y z
N MET A 1 14.66 -2.97 -22.70
CA MET A 1 13.69 -3.38 -21.65
C MET A 1 13.37 -4.85 -21.87
N SER A 2 13.41 -5.70 -20.84
CA SER A 2 13.17 -7.14 -21.03
C SER A 2 11.67 -7.42 -21.27
N ALA A 3 11.33 -8.42 -22.09
CA ALA A 3 9.94 -8.79 -22.37
C ALA A 3 9.15 -9.14 -21.08
N ILE A 4 9.84 -9.72 -20.10
CA ILE A 4 9.30 -10.01 -18.76
C ILE A 4 8.93 -8.71 -18.03
N GLY A 5 9.79 -7.70 -18.05
CA GLY A 5 9.53 -6.41 -17.39
C GLY A 5 8.31 -5.68 -18.00
N ILE A 6 8.20 -5.67 -19.34
CA ILE A 6 7.05 -5.07 -20.03
C ILE A 6 5.75 -5.82 -19.69
N ALA A 7 5.77 -7.16 -19.70
CA ALA A 7 4.62 -7.96 -19.29
C ALA A 7 4.23 -7.71 -17.83
N GLY A 8 5.20 -7.48 -16.95
CA GLY A 8 4.96 -7.06 -15.57
C GLY A 8 4.22 -5.72 -15.45
N MET A 9 4.67 -4.72 -16.22
CA MET A 9 4.03 -3.42 -16.27
C MET A 9 2.60 -3.51 -16.82
N ASP A 10 2.37 -4.24 -17.92
CA ASP A 10 1.02 -4.46 -18.48
C ASP A 10 0.06 -5.08 -17.46
N ARG A 11 0.58 -6.01 -16.64
CA ARG A 11 -0.22 -6.64 -15.59
C ARG A 11 -0.59 -5.66 -14.48
N LEU A 12 0.32 -4.79 -14.05
CA LEU A 12 0.00 -3.75 -13.06
C LEU A 12 -1.06 -2.79 -13.57
N VAL A 13 -1.04 -2.43 -14.85
CA VAL A 13 -2.06 -1.56 -15.46
C VAL A 13 -3.46 -2.18 -15.33
N ARG A 14 -3.60 -3.51 -15.44
CA ARG A 14 -4.89 -4.20 -15.22
C ARG A 14 -5.38 -4.14 -13.78
N PHE A 15 -4.49 -3.88 -12.83
CA PHE A 15 -4.81 -3.59 -11.43
C PHE A 15 -4.85 -2.09 -11.15
N ASN A 16 -4.98 -1.25 -12.19
CA ASN A 16 -5.06 0.20 -12.05
C ASN A 16 -3.82 0.79 -11.33
N VAL A 17 -2.64 0.22 -11.58
CA VAL A 17 -1.36 0.75 -11.08
C VAL A 17 -0.47 1.08 -12.27
N LEU A 18 -0.03 2.34 -12.36
CA LEU A 18 0.92 2.79 -13.36
C LEU A 18 2.33 2.70 -12.80
N ALA A 19 3.19 1.88 -13.40
CA ALA A 19 4.61 1.86 -13.09
C ALA A 19 5.38 2.71 -14.10
N MET A 20 6.27 3.58 -13.62
CA MET A 20 7.10 4.43 -14.50
C MET A 20 8.25 3.65 -15.14
N SER A 21 8.63 2.50 -14.57
CA SER A 21 9.65 1.63 -15.12
C SER A 21 9.46 0.16 -14.70
N GLY A 22 9.97 -0.77 -15.51
CA GLY A 22 10.01 -2.19 -15.14
C GLY A 22 10.86 -2.47 -13.89
N ARG A 23 11.88 -1.63 -13.62
CA ARG A 23 12.71 -1.73 -12.41
C ARG A 23 11.89 -1.54 -11.14
N ALA A 24 10.92 -0.61 -11.14
CA ALA A 24 10.05 -0.40 -9.99
C ALA A 24 9.24 -1.67 -9.68
N VAL A 25 8.70 -2.33 -10.71
CA VAL A 25 7.92 -3.56 -10.56
C VAL A 25 8.77 -4.72 -10.02
N GLU A 26 10.02 -4.82 -10.47
CA GLU A 26 10.96 -5.82 -9.97
C GLU A 26 11.34 -5.56 -8.51
N ALA A 27 11.70 -4.31 -8.17
CA ALA A 27 12.03 -3.92 -6.81
C ALA A 27 10.87 -4.19 -5.83
N ALA A 28 9.62 -3.99 -6.27
CA ALA A 28 8.43 -4.32 -5.48
C ALA A 28 8.35 -5.79 -5.06
N GLY A 29 8.96 -6.70 -5.83
CA GLY A 29 8.99 -8.13 -5.48
C GLY A 29 9.90 -8.46 -4.30
N ASP A 30 10.93 -7.65 -4.05
CA ASP A 30 11.92 -7.88 -3.00
C ASP A 30 11.78 -6.91 -1.81
N VAL A 31 10.68 -6.15 -1.75
CA VAL A 31 10.39 -5.26 -0.61
C VAL A 31 10.34 -6.05 0.70
N ASP A 32 11.05 -5.56 1.70
CA ASP A 32 11.11 -6.11 3.06
C ASP A 32 10.30 -5.27 4.05
N THR A 33 10.35 -3.95 3.90
CA THR A 33 9.67 -3.00 4.79
C THR A 33 8.75 -2.10 3.96
N LEU A 34 7.49 -2.05 4.34
CA LEU A 34 6.49 -1.15 3.76
C LEU A 34 6.17 -0.03 4.76
N LEU A 35 6.46 1.20 4.37
CA LEU A 35 6.06 2.41 5.08
C LEU A 35 4.74 2.91 4.49
N LEU A 36 3.75 3.14 5.33
CA LEU A 36 2.47 3.71 4.91
C LEU A 36 2.23 5.02 5.65
N ASP A 37 1.97 6.09 4.92
CA ASP A 37 1.38 7.25 5.58
C ASP A 37 0.01 6.87 6.18
N LYS A 38 -0.40 7.51 7.27
CA LYS A 38 -1.68 7.21 7.90
C LYS A 38 -2.85 7.87 7.14
N THR A 39 -2.71 9.13 6.79
CA THR A 39 -3.82 9.94 6.27
C THR A 39 -4.07 9.59 4.82
N GLY A 40 -5.32 9.34 4.43
CA GLY A 40 -5.70 9.02 3.04
C GLY A 40 -5.27 7.63 2.55
N THR A 41 -4.26 7.03 3.18
CA THR A 41 -3.75 5.69 2.90
C THR A 41 -4.43 4.69 3.84
N ILE A 42 -4.02 4.55 5.11
CA ILE A 42 -4.61 3.60 6.08
C ILE A 42 -6.05 3.97 6.45
N THR A 43 -6.31 5.27 6.54
CA THR A 43 -7.60 5.83 6.94
C THR A 43 -8.30 6.45 5.75
N LEU A 44 -9.59 6.79 5.90
CA LEU A 44 -10.32 7.56 4.90
C LEU A 44 -9.78 8.99 4.72
N GLY A 45 -8.86 9.43 5.58
CA GLY A 45 -8.17 10.73 5.48
C GLY A 45 -8.95 11.90 6.07
N ASN A 46 -10.19 11.67 6.52
CA ASN A 46 -11.02 12.68 7.17
C ASN A 46 -11.52 12.13 8.51
N ARG A 47 -11.40 12.93 9.58
CA ARG A 47 -11.94 12.57 10.89
C ARG A 47 -13.46 12.67 10.86
N GLN A 48 -14.14 11.62 11.29
CA GLN A 48 -15.60 11.53 11.33
C GLN A 48 -16.11 11.54 12.77
N ALA A 49 -17.25 12.19 13.02
CA ALA A 49 -17.93 12.09 14.29
C ALA A 49 -18.46 10.67 14.52
N THR A 50 -18.11 10.10 15.67
CA THR A 50 -18.51 8.74 16.05
C THR A 50 -19.40 8.72 17.29
N GLU A 51 -19.22 9.68 18.20
CA GLU A 51 -19.94 9.70 19.47
C GLU A 51 -20.21 11.13 19.96
N PHE A 52 -21.39 11.31 20.54
CA PHE A 52 -21.73 12.47 21.36
C PHE A 52 -21.65 12.08 22.83
N ILE A 53 -20.80 12.76 23.59
CA ILE A 53 -20.51 12.45 24.99
C ILE A 53 -20.99 13.66 25.83
N PRO A 54 -22.21 13.62 26.38
CA PRO A 54 -22.74 14.70 27.20
C PRO A 54 -21.99 14.81 28.54
N LEU A 55 -21.94 16.03 29.08
CA LEU A 55 -21.57 16.21 30.48
C LEU A 55 -22.65 15.65 31.40
N PRO A 56 -22.32 15.37 32.68
CA PRO A 56 -23.33 15.04 33.67
C PRO A 56 -24.45 16.09 33.67
N SER A 57 -25.70 15.66 33.78
CA SER A 57 -26.92 16.50 33.74
C SER A 57 -27.29 17.12 32.38
N VAL A 58 -26.59 16.78 31.29
CA VAL A 58 -26.97 17.20 29.93
C VAL A 58 -27.60 16.03 29.18
N ASP A 59 -28.74 16.26 28.52
CA ASP A 59 -29.37 15.25 27.67
C ASP A 59 -28.52 15.02 26.40
N ALA A 60 -28.33 13.77 26.02
CA ALA A 60 -27.54 13.42 24.84
C ALA A 60 -28.14 13.96 23.54
N ARG A 61 -29.47 14.07 23.47
CA ARG A 61 -30.20 14.67 22.35
C ARG A 61 -30.01 16.18 22.30
N ASP A 62 -29.96 16.86 23.44
CA ASP A 62 -29.68 18.30 23.51
C ASP A 62 -28.27 18.63 23.02
N LEU A 63 -27.28 17.81 23.41
CA LEU A 63 -25.93 17.92 22.87
C LEU A 63 -25.90 17.69 21.36
N ALA A 64 -26.58 16.65 20.86
CA ALA A 64 -26.61 16.34 19.43
C ALA A 64 -27.30 17.46 18.62
N ASP A 65 -28.36 18.05 19.15
CA ASP A 65 -29.06 19.18 18.55
C ASP A 65 -28.17 20.43 18.46
N ALA A 66 -27.53 20.80 19.57
CA ALA A 66 -26.57 21.89 19.60
C ALA A 66 -25.39 21.65 18.65
N ALA A 67 -24.86 20.42 18.64
CA ALA A 67 -23.76 20.02 17.78
C ALA A 67 -24.14 20.16 16.31
N GLN A 68 -25.30 19.63 15.89
CA GLN A 68 -25.78 19.77 14.52
C GLN A 68 -25.90 21.23 14.12
N LEU A 69 -26.61 22.03 14.93
CA LEU A 69 -26.85 23.45 14.65
C LEU A 69 -25.53 24.22 14.50
N SER A 70 -24.57 23.99 15.40
CA SER A 70 -23.24 24.61 15.33
C SER A 70 -22.39 24.15 14.14
N SER A 71 -22.73 23.03 13.49
CA SER A 71 -22.00 22.47 12.35
C SER A 71 -22.66 22.77 11.00
N LEU A 72 -23.81 23.45 10.95
CA LEU A 72 -24.48 23.78 9.69
C LEU A 72 -23.66 24.73 8.80
N ALA A 73 -22.87 25.61 9.41
CA ALA A 73 -21.97 26.53 8.71
C ALA A 73 -20.54 25.99 8.58
N ASP A 74 -20.31 24.75 9.01
CA ASP A 74 -19.00 24.11 9.00
C ASP A 74 -18.91 23.18 7.78
N GLU A 75 -18.40 23.73 6.68
CA GLU A 75 -18.31 23.00 5.40
C GLU A 75 -17.20 21.94 5.38
N THR A 76 -16.41 21.83 6.45
CA THR A 76 -15.34 20.83 6.57
C THR A 76 -15.91 19.40 6.60
N PRO A 77 -15.11 18.38 6.23
CA PRO A 77 -15.51 16.98 6.41
C PRO A 77 -15.94 16.65 7.85
N GLU A 78 -15.25 17.24 8.85
CA GLU A 78 -15.57 17.12 10.26
C GLU A 78 -16.96 17.70 10.56
N GLY A 79 -17.23 18.94 10.14
CA GLY A 79 -18.52 19.62 10.26
C GLY A 79 -19.67 18.78 9.71
N ARG A 80 -19.52 18.33 8.46
CA ARG A 80 -20.52 17.49 7.77
C ARG A 80 -20.75 16.16 8.50
N SER A 81 -19.70 15.51 9.00
CA SER A 81 -19.82 14.22 9.70
C SER A 81 -20.69 14.30 10.96
N ILE A 82 -20.70 15.45 11.64
CA ILE A 82 -21.49 15.67 12.85
C ILE A 82 -22.96 15.81 12.52
N VAL A 83 -23.27 16.52 11.44
CA VAL A 83 -24.64 16.67 10.93
C VAL A 83 -25.19 15.30 10.54
N VAL A 84 -24.38 14.47 9.89
CA VAL A 84 -24.72 13.08 9.54
C VAL A 84 -24.96 12.24 10.80
N LEU A 85 -24.04 12.25 11.77
CA LEU A 85 -24.17 11.49 13.02
C LEU A 85 -25.44 11.89 13.81
N ALA A 86 -25.74 13.19 13.90
CA ALA A 86 -26.94 13.68 14.58
C ALA A 86 -28.24 13.19 13.89
N LYS A 87 -28.24 13.17 12.55
CA LYS A 87 -29.35 12.66 11.75
C LYS A 87 -29.53 11.15 11.93
N GLU A 88 -28.46 10.36 11.85
CA GLU A 88 -28.52 8.90 11.92
C GLU A 88 -28.85 8.39 13.33
N LYS A 89 -28.23 8.96 14.36
CA LYS A 89 -28.36 8.47 15.75
C LYS A 89 -29.61 8.99 16.46
N TYR A 90 -30.03 10.23 16.17
CA TYR A 90 -31.11 10.91 16.90
C TYR A 90 -32.27 11.35 16.01
N GLY A 91 -32.23 11.06 14.70
CA GLY A 91 -33.30 11.43 13.77
C GLY A 91 -33.45 12.93 13.54
N ILE A 92 -32.45 13.74 13.91
CA ILE A 92 -32.52 15.20 13.79
C ILE A 92 -32.32 15.57 12.32
N ARG A 93 -33.41 15.90 11.62
CA ARG A 93 -33.38 16.32 10.20
C ARG A 93 -33.10 17.82 10.08
N GLY A 94 -32.55 18.24 8.95
CA GLY A 94 -32.26 19.64 8.65
C GLY A 94 -33.49 20.52 8.89
N ARG A 95 -33.30 21.59 9.67
CA ARG A 95 -34.34 22.58 9.94
C ARG A 95 -34.38 23.58 8.79
N GLU A 96 -35.57 24.01 8.38
CA GLU A 96 -35.68 25.18 7.50
C GLU A 96 -35.17 26.39 8.28
N MET A 97 -34.05 26.98 7.81
CA MET A 97 -33.36 28.08 8.50
C MET A 97 -33.96 29.45 8.17
N ALA A 98 -34.68 29.55 7.05
CA ALA A 98 -35.29 30.79 6.55
C ALA A 98 -36.23 31.49 7.54
N PRO A 99 -37.00 30.80 8.41
CA PRO A 99 -37.87 31.45 9.39
C PRO A 99 -37.15 31.96 10.66
N LEU A 100 -35.89 31.58 10.90
CA LEU A 100 -35.30 31.62 12.24
C LEU A 100 -34.37 32.82 12.54
N HIS A 101 -34.19 33.76 11.60
CA HIS A 101 -33.26 34.91 11.73
C HIS A 101 -31.89 34.49 12.31
N ALA A 102 -31.36 33.36 11.83
CA ALA A 102 -30.14 32.79 12.36
C ALA A 102 -28.91 33.44 11.73
N HIS A 103 -27.95 33.85 12.56
CA HIS A 103 -26.63 34.28 12.12
C HIS A 103 -25.66 33.09 12.20
N LEU A 104 -25.18 32.64 11.03
CA LEU A 104 -24.26 31.51 10.94
C LEU A 104 -22.82 31.98 11.17
N VAL A 105 -22.09 31.26 12.01
CA VAL A 105 -20.66 31.51 12.28
C VAL A 105 -19.85 30.40 11.59
N PRO A 106 -19.27 30.66 10.40
CA PRO A 106 -18.53 29.65 9.67
C PRO A 106 -17.25 29.25 10.42
N PHE A 107 -16.78 28.03 10.14
CA PHE A 107 -15.50 27.58 10.67
C PHE A 107 -14.35 28.42 10.13
N THR A 108 -13.40 28.80 10.99
CA THR A 108 -12.11 29.36 10.56
C THR A 108 -10.95 28.71 11.29
N ALA A 109 -9.82 28.54 10.61
CA ALA A 109 -8.62 27.97 11.20
C ALA A 109 -8.04 28.83 12.34
N GLN A 110 -8.30 30.15 12.33
CA GLN A 110 -7.85 31.09 13.35
C GLN A 110 -8.64 30.91 14.65
N THR A 111 -9.97 30.80 14.56
CA THR A 111 -10.83 30.62 15.74
C THR A 111 -10.89 29.16 16.20
N ARG A 112 -10.63 28.20 15.29
CA ARG A 112 -10.77 26.74 15.50
C ARG A 112 -12.16 26.36 16.03
N MET A 113 -13.17 27.14 15.66
CA MET A 113 -14.56 26.95 16.07
C MET A 113 -15.54 27.41 14.97
N SER A 114 -16.73 26.83 15.00
CA SER A 114 -17.91 27.14 14.19
C SER A 114 -19.13 27.28 15.10
N GLY A 115 -20.23 27.82 14.60
CA GLY A 115 -21.41 28.04 15.41
C GLY A 115 -22.58 28.68 14.71
N ILE A 116 -23.56 29.06 15.54
CA ILE A 116 -24.79 29.72 15.12
C ILE A 116 -25.36 30.55 16.27
N ASP A 117 -25.93 31.70 15.91
CA ASP A 117 -26.72 32.54 16.80
C ASP A 117 -28.17 32.54 16.33
N ILE A 118 -29.10 32.06 17.17
CA ILE A 118 -30.48 31.81 16.78
C ILE A 118 -31.41 32.02 17.97
N GLY A 119 -32.44 32.87 17.81
CA GLY A 119 -33.45 33.11 18.87
C GLY A 119 -32.86 33.56 20.21
N GLY A 120 -31.80 34.36 20.19
CA GLY A 120 -31.07 34.80 21.40
C GLY A 120 -30.20 33.72 22.04
N GLN A 121 -30.10 32.53 21.43
CA GLN A 121 -29.16 31.49 21.83
C GLN A 121 -27.89 31.58 20.99
N GLU A 122 -26.77 31.48 21.66
CA GLU A 122 -25.46 31.38 21.05
C GLU A 122 -24.93 29.95 21.21
N ILE A 123 -24.66 29.28 20.09
CA ILE A 123 -24.13 27.91 20.09
C ILE A 123 -22.78 27.92 19.38
N ARG A 124 -21.78 27.33 20.03
CA ARG A 124 -20.41 27.22 19.52
C ARG A 124 -19.88 25.80 19.67
N LYS A 125 -19.06 25.39 18.72
CA LYS A 125 -18.36 24.12 18.70
C LYS A 125 -16.95 24.32 18.17
N GLY A 126 -15.97 23.63 18.73
CA GLY A 126 -14.61 23.73 18.25
C GLY A 126 -13.62 22.93 19.05
N ALA A 127 -12.33 23.23 18.86
CA ALA A 127 -11.26 22.66 19.67
C ALA A 127 -11.50 22.94 21.17
N ALA A 128 -11.12 21.98 22.02
CA ALA A 128 -11.46 22.03 23.44
C ALA A 128 -10.96 23.30 24.13
N ASP A 129 -9.74 23.72 23.85
CA ASP A 129 -9.14 24.96 24.35
C ASP A 129 -9.83 26.21 23.80
N ALA A 130 -10.17 26.23 22.51
CA ALA A 130 -10.83 27.35 21.85
C ALA A 130 -12.23 27.62 22.44
N VAL A 131 -13.05 26.58 22.63
CA VAL A 131 -14.40 26.73 23.19
C VAL A 131 -14.38 27.05 24.68
N VAL A 132 -13.46 26.46 25.45
CA VAL A 132 -13.31 26.80 26.87
C VAL A 132 -12.90 28.27 27.04
N ASN A 133 -11.97 28.76 26.22
CA ASN A 133 -11.58 30.17 26.24
C ASN A 133 -12.71 31.09 25.77
N TYR A 134 -13.49 30.66 24.77
CA TYR A 134 -14.69 31.36 24.34
C TYR A 134 -15.65 31.57 25.51
N VAL A 135 -16.07 30.49 26.15
CA VAL A 135 -16.99 30.50 27.30
C VAL A 135 -16.49 31.38 28.44
N ARG A 136 -15.18 31.33 28.76
CA ARG A 136 -14.59 32.21 29.77
C ARG A 136 -14.69 33.69 29.43
N SER A 137 -14.55 34.03 28.15
CA SER A 137 -14.64 35.42 27.68
C SER A 137 -16.08 35.94 27.72
N THR A 138 -17.06 35.14 27.29
CA THR A 138 -18.49 35.54 27.26
C THR A 138 -19.12 35.62 28.64
N THR A 139 -18.70 34.77 29.58
CA THR A 139 -19.20 34.78 30.97
C THR A 139 -18.51 35.80 31.88
N GLY A 140 -17.50 36.52 31.38
CA GLY A 140 -16.69 37.46 32.16
C GLY A 140 -15.81 36.80 33.24
N ASN A 141 -15.82 35.47 33.35
CA ASN A 141 -15.15 34.73 34.39
C ASN A 141 -13.86 34.07 33.87
N ARG A 142 -12.81 34.89 33.72
CA ARG A 142 -11.49 34.44 33.22
C ARG A 142 -10.85 33.34 34.07
N HIS A 143 -11.25 33.21 35.32
CA HIS A 143 -10.75 32.21 36.27
C HIS A 143 -11.68 31.00 36.41
N MET A 144 -12.72 30.86 35.58
CA MET A 144 -13.61 29.69 35.64
C MET A 144 -12.80 28.41 35.44
N PRO A 145 -12.74 27.52 36.45
CA PRO A 145 -12.05 26.25 36.33
C PRO A 145 -12.78 25.39 35.30
N THR A 146 -12.02 24.73 34.44
CA THR A 146 -12.59 23.76 33.48
C THR A 146 -13.28 22.65 34.29
N PRO A 147 -14.54 22.29 33.99
CA PRO A 147 -15.23 21.23 34.73
C PRO A 147 -14.43 19.93 34.69
N ARG A 148 -14.21 19.28 35.85
CA ARG A 148 -13.50 17.98 35.90
C ARG A 148 -14.09 16.92 34.96
N PRO A 149 -15.42 16.75 34.87
CA PRO A 149 -15.98 15.77 33.93
C PRO A 149 -15.64 16.07 32.47
N LEU A 150 -15.48 17.35 32.10
CA LEU A 150 -15.04 17.73 30.76
C LEU A 150 -13.59 17.30 30.51
N GLN A 151 -12.70 17.57 31.46
CA GLN A 151 -11.29 17.16 31.36
C GLN A 151 -11.16 15.65 31.21
N GLU A 152 -11.88 14.88 32.03
CA GLU A 152 -11.90 13.42 31.97
C GLU A 152 -12.39 12.91 30.60
N ILE A 153 -13.44 13.50 30.04
CA ILE A 153 -13.95 13.11 28.71
C ILE A 153 -12.95 13.48 27.61
N VAL A 154 -12.39 14.68 27.64
CA VAL A 154 -11.40 15.15 26.66
C VAL A 154 -10.16 14.25 26.68
N GLU A 155 -9.64 13.92 27.88
CA GLU A 155 -8.53 12.99 28.04
C GLU A 155 -8.88 11.57 27.58
N ARG A 156 -10.09 11.08 27.88
CA ARG A 156 -10.56 9.76 27.43
C ARG A 156 -10.58 9.68 25.90
N VAL A 157 -11.13 10.70 25.23
CA VAL A 157 -11.17 10.77 23.77
C VAL A 157 -9.76 10.84 23.19
N ALA A 158 -8.88 11.68 23.74
CA ALA A 158 -7.50 11.79 23.30
C ALA A 158 -6.73 10.46 23.48
N LYS A 159 -6.90 9.77 24.61
CA LYS A 159 -6.29 8.45 24.87
C LYS A 159 -6.79 7.35 23.93
N ALA A 160 -8.02 7.49 23.42
CA ALA A 160 -8.59 6.58 22.42
C ALA A 160 -8.16 6.91 20.99
N GLY A 161 -7.25 7.89 20.79
CA GLY A 161 -6.82 8.35 19.47
C GLY A 161 -7.81 9.26 18.75
N GLY A 162 -8.85 9.71 19.44
CA GLY A 162 -9.83 10.64 18.91
C GLY A 162 -9.43 12.10 19.06
N THR A 163 -10.07 12.97 18.28
CA THR A 163 -10.02 14.43 18.46
C THR A 163 -11.30 14.89 19.18
N PRO A 164 -11.20 15.44 20.40
CA PRO A 164 -12.36 15.93 21.13
C PRO A 164 -12.74 17.34 20.65
N LEU A 165 -13.98 17.51 20.18
CA LEU A 165 -14.56 18.82 19.91
C LEU A 165 -15.61 19.17 20.96
N VAL A 166 -15.46 20.30 21.62
CA VAL A 166 -16.37 20.72 22.70
C VAL A 166 -17.53 21.50 22.10
N VAL A 167 -18.73 21.32 22.66
CA VAL A 167 -19.93 22.08 22.29
C VAL A 167 -20.41 22.89 23.49
N ALA A 168 -20.73 24.16 23.25
CA ALA A 168 -21.28 25.06 24.24
C ALA A 168 -22.53 25.79 23.71
N ARG A 169 -23.46 26.09 24.60
CA ARG A 169 -24.67 26.88 24.35
C ARG A 169 -24.80 27.93 25.45
N ASN A 170 -24.93 29.20 25.10
CA ASN A 170 -25.12 30.34 26.02
C ASN A 170 -24.08 30.40 27.14
N GLY A 171 -22.80 30.14 26.82
CA GLY A 171 -21.73 30.11 27.83
C GLY A 171 -21.73 28.85 28.73
N GLN A 172 -22.61 27.88 28.50
CA GLN A 172 -22.61 26.60 29.19
C GLN A 172 -22.05 25.50 28.27
N ILE A 173 -21.08 24.74 28.77
CA ILE A 173 -20.56 23.57 28.05
C ILE A 173 -21.56 22.44 28.16
N LEU A 174 -21.89 21.82 27.03
CA LEU A 174 -22.87 20.72 26.95
C LEU A 174 -22.17 19.35 26.93
N GLY A 175 -21.03 19.25 26.28
CA GLY A 175 -20.31 17.98 26.14
C GLY A 175 -19.26 18.00 25.04
N VAL A 176 -18.84 16.79 24.66
CA VAL A 176 -17.76 16.54 23.70
C VAL A 176 -18.27 15.68 22.55
N ILE A 177 -17.85 16.01 21.35
CA ILE A 177 -17.99 15.19 20.15
C ILE A 177 -16.67 14.47 19.95
N HIS A 178 -16.73 13.14 19.89
CA HIS A 178 -15.59 12.30 19.57
C HIS A 178 -15.45 12.21 18.05
N LEU A 179 -14.44 12.88 17.49
CA LEU A 179 -14.01 12.64 16.12
C LEU A 179 -12.97 11.54 16.07
N LYS A 180 -13.13 10.56 15.19
CA LYS A 180 -12.19 9.48 14.96
C LYS A 180 -11.75 9.46 13.49
N ASP A 181 -10.47 9.21 13.25
CA ASP A 181 -9.99 8.90 11.91
C ASP A 181 -10.33 7.45 11.59
N ILE A 182 -11.19 7.23 10.59
CA ILE A 182 -11.76 5.90 10.34
C ILE A 182 -10.79 5.07 9.50
N VAL A 183 -10.35 3.95 10.07
CA VAL A 183 -9.53 2.95 9.37
C VAL A 183 -10.34 2.31 8.25
N LYS A 184 -9.75 2.16 7.06
CA LYS A 184 -10.41 1.52 5.92
C LYS A 184 -10.75 0.06 6.22
N GLY A 185 -11.93 -0.38 5.77
CA GLY A 185 -12.37 -1.77 5.94
C GLY A 185 -11.43 -2.77 5.27
N GLY A 186 -11.23 -3.94 5.89
CA GLY A 186 -10.41 -5.03 5.34
C GLY A 186 -8.89 -4.83 5.43
N ILE A 187 -8.39 -3.67 5.91
CA ILE A 187 -6.95 -3.39 5.92
C ILE A 187 -6.15 -4.29 6.87
N ASN A 188 -6.76 -4.71 7.98
CA ASN A 188 -6.13 -5.60 8.96
C ASN A 188 -5.81 -6.97 8.38
N GLU A 189 -6.78 -7.56 7.65
CA GLU A 189 -6.60 -8.83 6.96
C GLU A 189 -5.47 -8.74 5.92
N ARG A 190 -5.41 -7.62 5.21
CA ARG A 190 -4.40 -7.32 4.18
C ARG A 190 -2.99 -7.16 4.78
N PHE A 191 -2.83 -6.44 5.87
CA PHE A 191 -1.54 -6.42 6.59
C PHE A 191 -1.15 -7.79 7.14
N GLY A 192 -2.14 -8.61 7.54
CA GLY A 192 -1.91 -10.01 7.88
C GLY A 192 -1.38 -10.86 6.70
N GLU A 193 -1.75 -10.55 5.46
CA GLU A 193 -1.19 -11.18 4.25
C GLU A 193 0.25 -10.73 3.98
N LEU A 194 0.52 -9.43 4.06
CA LEU A 194 1.88 -8.88 3.90
C LEU A 194 2.85 -9.47 4.93
N ARG A 195 2.41 -9.61 6.18
CA ARG A 195 3.18 -10.25 7.24
C ARG A 195 3.48 -11.72 6.94
N ARG A 196 2.50 -12.46 6.38
CA ARG A 196 2.68 -13.84 5.90
C ARG A 196 3.65 -13.93 4.70
N MET A 197 3.80 -12.84 3.94
CA MET A 197 4.78 -12.72 2.87
C MET A 197 6.18 -12.31 3.36
N GLY A 198 6.34 -12.06 4.66
CA GLY A 198 7.60 -11.65 5.28
C GLY A 198 7.85 -10.14 5.23
N ILE A 199 6.83 -9.34 4.91
CA ILE A 199 6.95 -7.89 4.77
C ILE A 199 6.52 -7.23 6.07
N ARG A 200 7.41 -6.41 6.65
CA ARG A 200 7.12 -5.60 7.85
C ARG A 200 6.40 -4.33 7.45
N THR A 201 5.30 -4.02 8.13
CA THR A 201 4.46 -2.85 7.87
C THR A 201 4.62 -1.82 8.97
N VAL A 202 4.98 -0.59 8.60
CA VAL A 202 5.18 0.52 9.54
C VAL A 202 4.28 1.67 9.15
N MET A 203 3.38 2.06 10.05
CA MET A 203 2.57 3.26 9.88
C MET A 203 3.40 4.50 10.22
N VAL A 204 3.33 5.53 9.40
CA VAL A 204 4.00 6.81 9.63
C VAL A 204 2.94 7.90 9.76
N THR A 205 2.98 8.68 10.83
CA THR A 205 1.97 9.72 11.09
C THR A 205 2.54 10.90 11.85
N GLY A 206 1.96 12.08 11.62
CA GLY A 206 2.21 13.29 12.41
C GLY A 206 1.40 13.36 13.70
N ASP A 207 0.49 12.41 13.94
CA ASP A 207 -0.27 12.34 15.19
C ASP A 207 0.64 11.99 16.38
N ASN A 208 0.17 12.32 17.59
CA ASN A 208 0.87 11.99 18.83
C ASN A 208 0.98 10.46 19.04
N PRO A 209 1.89 9.98 19.91
CA PRO A 209 2.14 8.55 20.11
C PRO A 209 0.93 7.74 20.58
N LEU A 210 0.04 8.32 21.40
CA LEU A 210 -1.15 7.62 21.90
C LEU A 210 -2.17 7.38 20.79
N THR A 211 -2.42 8.40 19.96
CA THR A 211 -3.30 8.29 18.80
C THR A 211 -2.73 7.33 17.76
N ALA A 212 -1.43 7.43 17.48
CA ALA A 212 -0.76 6.53 16.56
C ALA A 212 -0.84 5.07 17.03
N ALA A 213 -0.62 4.80 18.31
CA ALA A 213 -0.72 3.45 18.87
C ALA A 213 -2.14 2.86 18.74
N ALA A 214 -3.18 3.66 19.01
CA ALA A 214 -4.56 3.22 18.90
C ALA A 214 -4.93 2.84 17.45
N ILE A 215 -4.56 3.69 16.48
CA ILE A 215 -4.81 3.43 15.06
C ILE A 215 -3.97 2.26 14.55
N ALA A 216 -2.72 2.14 15.00
CA ALA A 216 -1.84 1.03 14.63
C ALA A 216 -2.42 -0.32 15.07
N ALA A 217 -2.93 -0.39 16.30
CA ALA A 217 -3.56 -1.59 16.85
C ALA A 217 -4.85 -1.97 16.10
N GLU A 218 -5.69 -0.98 15.76
CA GLU A 218 -6.91 -1.21 14.98
C GLU A 218 -6.61 -1.67 13.55
N ALA A 219 -5.66 -1.00 12.89
CA ALA A 219 -5.24 -1.32 11.54
C ALA A 219 -4.49 -2.65 11.46
N GLY A 220 -3.79 -3.09 12.52
CA GLY A 220 -3.04 -4.34 12.53
C GLY A 220 -1.64 -4.25 11.89
N VAL A 221 -1.02 -3.07 11.90
CA VAL A 221 0.37 -2.87 11.42
C VAL A 221 1.39 -3.48 12.39
N ASP A 222 2.63 -3.71 11.94
CA ASP A 222 3.69 -4.26 12.80
C ASP A 222 4.28 -3.21 13.74
N ASP A 223 4.38 -1.96 13.29
CA ASP A 223 5.02 -0.87 14.02
C ASP A 223 4.47 0.50 13.59
N PHE A 224 4.82 1.56 14.32
CA PHE A 224 4.46 2.93 13.94
C PHE A 224 5.53 3.96 14.30
N LEU A 225 5.61 5.02 13.49
CA LEU A 225 6.36 6.24 13.76
C LEU A 225 5.37 7.39 13.97
N ALA A 226 5.25 7.84 15.21
CA ALA A 226 4.44 9.00 15.60
C ALA A 226 5.24 10.30 15.47
N GLU A 227 4.53 11.44 15.42
CA GLU A 227 5.11 12.79 15.31
C GLU A 227 6.17 12.90 14.21
N ALA A 228 5.95 12.19 13.10
CA ALA A 228 6.93 12.03 12.04
C ALA A 228 7.11 13.32 11.23
N THR A 229 8.26 13.98 11.39
CA THR A 229 8.69 15.06 10.49
C THR A 229 9.15 14.48 9.14
N PRO A 230 9.16 15.27 8.04
CA PRO A 230 9.70 14.81 6.75
C PRO A 230 11.12 14.23 6.85
N GLU A 231 11.97 14.81 7.68
CA GLU A 231 13.34 14.35 7.94
C GLU A 231 13.35 13.01 8.70
N ALA A 232 12.42 12.82 9.64
CA ALA A 232 12.25 11.56 10.35
C ALA A 232 11.83 10.43 9.40
N LYS A 233 10.92 10.71 8.44
CA LYS A 233 10.52 9.74 7.39
C LYS A 233 11.73 9.32 6.55
N LEU A 234 12.51 10.29 6.06
CA LEU A 234 13.72 10.04 5.28
C LEU A 234 14.78 9.25 6.07
N LYS A 235 14.97 9.59 7.34
CA LYS A 235 15.91 8.89 8.22
C LYS A 235 15.50 7.44 8.43
N LEU A 236 14.21 7.17 8.62
CA LEU A 236 13.68 5.80 8.75
C LEU A 236 13.98 4.98 7.49
N ILE A 237 13.68 5.53 6.30
CA ILE A 237 13.95 4.86 5.02
C ILE A 237 15.45 4.52 4.90
N ARG A 238 16.33 5.51 5.12
CA ARG A 238 17.78 5.31 5.01
C ARG A 238 18.31 4.30 6.03
N ASN A 239 17.76 4.27 7.24
CA ASN A 239 18.16 3.31 8.26
C ASN A 239 17.77 1.87 7.91
N GLU A 240 16.59 1.66 7.34
CA GLU A 240 16.17 0.32 6.86
C GLU A 240 17.01 -0.08 5.63
N GLN A 241 17.25 0.84 4.69
CA GLN A 241 18.12 0.60 3.53
C GLN A 241 19.57 0.29 3.93
N ALA A 242 20.11 0.95 4.94
CA ALA A 242 21.45 0.68 5.47
C ALA A 242 21.57 -0.73 6.11
N GLN A 243 20.45 -1.34 6.49
CA GLN A 243 20.40 -2.74 6.95
C GLN A 243 20.29 -3.73 5.77
N GLY A 244 20.34 -3.25 4.53
CA GLY A 244 20.21 -4.06 3.32
C GLY A 244 18.77 -4.44 2.96
N LYS A 245 17.78 -3.79 3.58
CA LYS A 245 16.35 -4.01 3.30
C LYS A 245 15.87 -3.10 2.18
N LEU A 246 14.98 -3.60 1.33
CA LEU A 246 14.29 -2.77 0.35
C LEU A 246 13.03 -2.16 0.95
N VAL A 247 12.89 -0.85 0.77
CA VAL A 247 11.82 -0.06 1.39
C VAL A 247 10.82 0.38 0.34
N ALA A 248 9.56 0.01 0.53
CA ALA A 248 8.44 0.62 -0.17
C ALA A 248 7.83 1.72 0.68
N MET A 249 7.38 2.80 0.05
CA MET A 249 6.61 3.86 0.70
C MET A 249 5.34 4.15 -0.09
N CYS A 250 4.22 4.29 0.62
CA CYS A 250 2.97 4.80 0.07
C CYS A 250 2.58 6.13 0.73
N GLY A 251 2.16 7.10 -0.09
CA GLY A 251 1.75 8.42 0.39
C GLY A 251 1.07 9.27 -0.69
N ASP A 252 0.44 10.36 -0.27
CA ASP A 252 -0.38 11.24 -1.11
C ASP A 252 -0.01 12.74 -0.97
N GLY A 253 0.72 13.12 0.07
CA GLY A 253 1.03 14.51 0.40
C GLY A 253 2.27 15.09 -0.30
N THR A 254 2.32 16.42 -0.43
CA THR A 254 3.55 17.14 -0.81
C THR A 254 4.72 16.84 0.14
N ASN A 255 4.39 16.61 1.42
CA ASN A 255 5.36 16.29 2.47
C ASN A 255 5.97 14.90 2.31
N ASP A 256 5.34 14.03 1.54
CA ASP A 256 5.80 12.66 1.29
C ASP A 256 6.66 12.55 0.04
N ALA A 257 6.61 13.54 -0.86
CA ALA A 257 7.37 13.52 -2.10
C ALA A 257 8.88 13.23 -1.91
N PRO A 258 9.60 13.85 -0.95
CA PRO A 258 11.01 13.51 -0.72
C PRO A 258 11.21 12.05 -0.29
N ALA A 259 10.30 11.53 0.52
CA ALA A 259 10.39 10.18 1.07
C ALA A 259 9.99 9.12 0.02
N LEU A 260 8.98 9.41 -0.83
CA LEU A 260 8.61 8.61 -2.00
C LEU A 260 9.79 8.50 -2.99
N ALA A 261 10.51 9.60 -3.23
CA ALA A 261 11.68 9.61 -4.11
C ALA A 261 12.89 8.86 -3.53
N GLN A 262 13.03 8.81 -2.20
CA GLN A 262 14.12 8.12 -1.51
C GLN A 262 13.87 6.61 -1.36
N ALA A 263 12.61 6.18 -1.34
CA ALA A 263 12.22 4.78 -1.26
C ALA A 263 12.61 4.02 -2.53
N ASP A 264 12.88 2.71 -2.41
CA ASP A 264 13.15 1.85 -3.55
C ASP A 264 11.91 1.68 -4.43
N VAL A 265 10.74 1.66 -3.79
CA VAL A 265 9.42 1.63 -4.42
C VAL A 265 8.54 2.71 -3.81
N GLY A 266 8.37 3.81 -4.53
CA GLY A 266 7.49 4.92 -4.13
C GLY A 266 6.14 4.81 -4.83
N VAL A 267 5.08 4.50 -4.09
CA VAL A 267 3.70 4.38 -4.60
C VAL A 267 2.92 5.63 -4.23
N ALA A 268 2.69 6.49 -5.21
CA ALA A 268 1.88 7.69 -5.04
C ALA A 268 0.39 7.38 -5.29
N MET A 269 -0.48 8.02 -4.52
CA MET A 269 -1.93 7.93 -4.73
C MET A 269 -2.37 8.87 -5.86
N ASN A 270 -3.35 8.47 -6.67
CA ASN A 270 -3.87 9.31 -7.76
C ASN A 270 -4.57 10.58 -7.26
N THR A 271 -5.22 10.50 -6.10
CA THR A 271 -5.76 11.66 -5.37
C THR A 271 -4.69 12.54 -4.74
N GLY A 272 -3.43 12.10 -4.75
CA GLY A 272 -2.30 12.82 -4.18
C GLY A 272 -1.87 14.03 -5.01
N THR A 273 -1.03 14.87 -4.38
CA THR A 273 -0.52 16.08 -5.00
C THR A 273 0.33 15.79 -6.24
N MET A 274 0.46 16.76 -7.16
CA MET A 274 1.30 16.58 -8.36
C MET A 274 2.74 16.24 -7.98
N ALA A 275 3.28 16.88 -6.94
CA ALA A 275 4.62 16.60 -6.43
C ALA A 275 4.78 15.14 -5.95
N ALA A 276 3.78 14.58 -5.28
CA ALA A 276 3.81 13.18 -4.85
C ALA A 276 3.80 12.22 -6.05
N ARG A 277 2.96 12.49 -7.07
CA ARG A 277 2.87 11.67 -8.29
C ARG A 277 4.12 11.73 -9.16
N GLU A 278 4.81 12.86 -9.20
CA GLU A 278 6.09 12.99 -9.92
C GLU A 278 7.26 12.36 -9.16
N ALA A 279 7.22 12.37 -7.83
CA ALA A 279 8.26 11.76 -7.00
C ALA A 279 8.15 10.23 -6.91
N GLY A 280 6.94 9.69 -6.94
CA GLY A 280 6.68 8.25 -6.94
C GLY A 280 7.12 7.58 -8.24
N ASN A 281 7.62 6.35 -8.13
CA ASN A 281 7.94 5.52 -9.31
C ASN A 281 6.78 4.58 -9.71
N MET A 282 5.70 4.59 -8.92
CA MET A 282 4.40 4.02 -9.24
C MET A 282 3.27 4.97 -8.83
N ILE A 283 2.14 4.87 -9.51
CA ILE A 283 0.91 5.61 -9.20
C ILE A 283 -0.25 4.62 -9.10
N ASP A 284 -0.91 4.58 -7.95
CA ASP A 284 -2.16 3.84 -7.78
C ASP A 284 -3.35 4.71 -8.19
N LEU A 285 -4.05 4.29 -9.26
CA LEU A 285 -5.17 5.02 -9.85
C LEU A 285 -6.45 4.96 -9.00
N ASP A 286 -6.61 3.95 -8.15
CA ASP A 286 -7.81 3.80 -7.30
C ASP A 286 -7.64 4.39 -5.90
N SER A 287 -6.43 4.84 -5.55
CA SER A 287 -6.09 5.33 -4.21
C SER A 287 -6.46 4.32 -3.10
N ASP A 288 -6.16 3.05 -3.33
CA ASP A 288 -6.40 1.93 -2.42
C ASP A 288 -5.08 1.30 -1.94
N PRO A 289 -4.67 1.54 -0.67
CA PRO A 289 -3.42 0.97 -0.14
C PRO A 289 -3.39 -0.56 -0.15
N THR A 290 -4.55 -1.22 -0.23
CA THR A 290 -4.62 -2.68 -0.21
C THR A 290 -3.99 -3.30 -1.46
N LYS A 291 -3.87 -2.53 -2.56
CA LYS A 291 -3.21 -2.94 -3.80
C LYS A 291 -1.71 -3.20 -3.69
N LEU A 292 -1.09 -2.78 -2.60
CA LEU A 292 0.32 -3.05 -2.35
C LEU A 292 0.62 -4.55 -2.34
N ILE A 293 -0.34 -5.39 -1.94
CA ILE A 293 -0.21 -6.85 -2.02
C ILE A 293 -0.10 -7.31 -3.47
N GLU A 294 -0.97 -6.82 -4.34
CA GLU A 294 -0.99 -7.13 -5.76
C GLU A 294 0.29 -6.64 -6.44
N ILE A 295 0.76 -5.44 -6.11
CA ILE A 295 2.03 -4.87 -6.59
C ILE A 295 3.20 -5.79 -6.22
N VAL A 296 3.33 -6.14 -4.95
CA VAL A 296 4.39 -7.04 -4.45
C VAL A 296 4.26 -8.43 -5.06
N ALA A 297 3.05 -8.99 -5.16
CA ALA A 297 2.82 -10.32 -5.69
C ALA A 297 3.21 -10.43 -7.18
N ILE A 298 2.89 -9.40 -7.97
CA ILE A 298 3.31 -9.30 -9.37
C ILE A 298 4.84 -9.18 -9.45
N GLY A 299 5.45 -8.34 -8.62
CA GLY A 299 6.91 -8.23 -8.52
C GLY A 299 7.58 -9.58 -8.22
N LYS A 300 7.11 -10.30 -7.19
CA LYS A 300 7.62 -11.65 -6.84
C LYS A 300 7.45 -12.63 -7.98
N GLN A 301 6.32 -12.60 -8.69
CA GLN A 301 6.10 -13.44 -9.86
C GLN A 301 7.10 -13.16 -10.99
N LEU A 302 7.45 -11.90 -11.25
CA LEU A 302 8.45 -11.54 -12.25
C LEU A 302 9.84 -12.08 -11.87
N LEU A 303 10.25 -11.90 -10.62
CA LEU A 303 11.54 -12.39 -10.11
C LEU A 303 11.62 -13.91 -10.19
N MET A 304 10.55 -14.63 -9.81
CA MET A 304 10.50 -16.08 -9.93
C MET A 304 10.52 -16.56 -11.38
N THR A 305 9.85 -15.84 -12.28
CA THR A 305 9.83 -16.19 -13.70
C THR A 305 11.22 -16.04 -14.30
N ARG A 306 11.92 -14.95 -13.98
CA ARG A 306 13.32 -14.74 -14.37
C ARG A 306 14.20 -15.87 -13.84
N GLY A 307 14.13 -16.16 -12.53
CA GLY A 307 14.92 -17.22 -11.91
C GLY A 307 14.69 -18.57 -12.59
N ALA A 308 13.43 -18.95 -12.81
CA ALA A 308 13.06 -20.19 -13.50
C ALA A 308 13.63 -20.28 -14.92
N LEU A 309 13.52 -19.21 -15.71
CA LEU A 309 14.05 -19.19 -17.08
C LEU A 309 15.57 -19.24 -17.11
N THR A 310 16.24 -18.55 -16.18
CA THR A 310 17.70 -18.60 -16.05
C THR A 310 18.17 -20.01 -15.66
N THR A 311 17.54 -20.63 -14.66
CA THR A 311 17.86 -22.00 -14.24
C THR A 311 17.65 -22.99 -15.38
N PHE A 312 16.53 -22.89 -16.10
CA PHE A 312 16.25 -23.73 -17.26
C PHE A 312 17.29 -23.52 -18.37
N SER A 313 17.62 -22.26 -18.68
CA SER A 313 18.56 -21.93 -19.76
C SER A 313 19.98 -22.42 -19.48
N ILE A 314 20.45 -22.27 -18.23
CA ILE A 314 21.78 -22.75 -17.82
C ILE A 314 21.81 -24.29 -17.85
N ALA A 315 20.77 -24.95 -17.33
CA ALA A 315 20.66 -26.40 -17.36
C ALA A 315 20.65 -26.95 -18.79
N ASN A 316 20.03 -26.23 -19.72
CA ASN A 316 19.98 -26.59 -21.14
C ASN A 316 21.36 -26.64 -21.81
N ASP A 317 22.29 -25.79 -21.38
CA ASP A 317 23.63 -25.77 -21.98
C ASP A 317 24.39 -27.09 -21.79
N VAL A 318 24.06 -27.88 -20.75
CA VAL A 318 24.63 -29.23 -20.55
C VAL A 318 24.37 -30.13 -21.75
N ALA A 319 23.13 -30.19 -22.23
CA ALA A 319 22.76 -31.02 -23.38
C ALA A 319 23.44 -30.53 -24.67
N LYS A 320 23.54 -29.20 -24.84
CA LYS A 320 24.22 -28.60 -26.01
C LYS A 320 25.69 -28.99 -26.07
N TYR A 321 26.39 -29.01 -24.93
CA TYR A 321 27.78 -29.47 -24.89
C TYR A 321 27.93 -30.94 -25.32
N PHE A 322 27.03 -31.82 -24.85
CA PHE A 322 27.04 -33.23 -25.27
C PHE A 322 26.64 -33.44 -26.74
N ALA A 323 25.93 -32.51 -27.37
CA ALA A 323 25.64 -32.56 -28.81
C ALA A 323 26.82 -32.04 -29.65
N ILE A 324 27.35 -30.87 -29.29
CA ILE A 324 28.26 -30.10 -30.14
C ILE A 324 29.72 -30.54 -29.99
N ILE A 325 30.20 -30.81 -28.76
CA ILE A 325 31.61 -31.16 -28.53
C ILE A 325 32.02 -32.43 -29.29
N PRO A 326 31.27 -33.56 -29.20
CA PRO A 326 31.63 -34.76 -29.95
C PRO A 326 31.58 -34.50 -31.46
N ALA A 327 30.54 -33.82 -31.94
CA ALA A 327 30.37 -33.53 -33.35
C ALA A 327 31.53 -32.71 -33.94
N MET A 328 31.96 -31.62 -33.28
CA MET A 328 33.03 -30.76 -33.81
C MET A 328 34.41 -31.42 -33.80
N PHE A 329 34.70 -32.28 -32.82
CA PHE A 329 36.05 -32.77 -32.59
C PHE A 329 36.30 -34.23 -32.96
N VAL A 330 35.27 -35.02 -33.30
CA VAL A 330 35.43 -36.45 -33.62
C VAL A 330 36.39 -36.71 -34.78
N ALA A 331 36.52 -35.76 -35.72
CA ALA A 331 37.46 -35.86 -36.84
C ALA A 331 38.94 -35.81 -36.40
N PHE A 332 39.24 -35.11 -35.29
CA PHE A 332 40.59 -34.97 -34.76
C PHE A 332 40.85 -35.93 -33.58
N TYR A 333 39.82 -36.19 -32.77
CA TYR A 333 39.86 -37.03 -31.59
C TYR A 333 38.69 -38.02 -31.59
N PRO A 334 38.82 -39.16 -32.30
CA PRO A 334 37.75 -40.16 -32.40
C PRO A 334 37.26 -40.68 -31.05
N GLN A 335 38.09 -40.63 -30.00
CA GLN A 335 37.75 -41.04 -28.64
C GLN A 335 36.58 -40.23 -28.05
N LEU A 336 36.37 -38.99 -28.53
CA LEU A 336 35.27 -38.14 -28.09
C LEU A 336 33.89 -38.62 -28.57
N GLN A 337 33.82 -39.59 -29.49
CA GLN A 337 32.55 -40.22 -29.88
C GLN A 337 31.86 -40.90 -28.69
N ALA A 338 32.61 -41.35 -27.68
CA ALA A 338 32.06 -41.90 -26.45
C ALA A 338 31.20 -40.90 -25.65
N LEU A 339 31.40 -39.59 -25.87
CA LEU A 339 30.60 -38.52 -25.27
C LEU A 339 29.30 -38.23 -26.05
N ASN A 340 29.06 -38.86 -27.20
CA ASN A 340 27.78 -38.80 -27.91
C ASN A 340 26.72 -39.66 -27.22
N ILE A 341 26.33 -39.26 -26.00
CA ILE A 341 25.35 -39.96 -25.16
C ILE A 341 23.99 -40.04 -25.87
N MET A 342 23.65 -39.05 -26.70
CA MET A 342 22.40 -39.00 -27.45
C MET A 342 22.38 -39.91 -28.69
N GLY A 343 23.53 -40.47 -29.09
CA GLY A 343 23.66 -41.29 -30.29
C GLY A 343 23.21 -40.55 -31.56
N LEU A 344 23.63 -39.30 -31.74
CA LEU A 344 23.33 -38.46 -32.91
C LEU A 344 23.97 -39.03 -34.18
N ALA A 345 23.30 -38.89 -35.33
CA ALA A 345 23.60 -39.64 -36.55
C ALA A 345 24.88 -39.20 -37.28
N SER A 346 25.07 -37.88 -37.45
CA SER A 346 26.24 -37.30 -38.12
C SER A 346 26.71 -36.02 -37.39
N PRO A 347 27.98 -35.60 -37.53
CA PRO A 347 28.44 -34.33 -36.98
C PRO A 347 27.63 -33.11 -37.46
N GLU A 348 27.24 -33.11 -38.73
CA GLU A 348 26.47 -32.02 -39.35
C GLU A 348 25.04 -31.98 -38.80
N SER A 349 24.35 -33.12 -38.77
CA SER A 349 23.00 -33.23 -38.19
C SER A 349 22.96 -32.90 -36.69
N ALA A 350 23.99 -33.28 -35.94
CA ALA A 350 24.09 -32.96 -34.51
C ALA A 350 24.17 -31.44 -34.25
N ILE A 351 25.03 -30.73 -34.99
CA ILE A 351 25.18 -29.27 -34.87
C ILE A 351 23.89 -28.58 -35.33
N LEU A 352 23.33 -29.01 -36.46
CA LEU A 352 22.09 -28.45 -37.00
C LEU A 352 20.91 -28.64 -36.02
N SER A 353 20.79 -29.83 -35.42
CA SER A 353 19.75 -30.13 -34.42
C SER A 353 19.87 -29.26 -33.18
N ALA A 354 21.09 -29.05 -32.67
CA ALA A 354 21.32 -28.19 -31.52
C ALA A 354 20.94 -26.73 -31.81
N ILE A 355 21.26 -26.22 -33.01
CA ILE A 355 20.91 -24.86 -33.44
C ILE A 355 19.38 -24.71 -33.58
N ILE A 356 18.72 -25.66 -34.26
CA ILE A 356 17.25 -25.63 -34.44
C ILE A 356 16.55 -25.70 -33.09
N PHE A 357 16.98 -26.60 -32.20
CA PHE A 357 16.43 -26.69 -30.85
C PHE A 357 16.55 -25.36 -30.10
N ASN A 358 17.71 -24.70 -30.17
CA ASN A 358 17.93 -23.42 -29.52
C ASN A 358 17.00 -22.30 -30.05
N ALA A 359 16.65 -22.32 -31.33
CA ALA A 359 15.68 -21.39 -31.90
C ALA A 359 14.24 -21.71 -31.42
N LEU A 360 13.85 -22.97 -31.46
CA LEU A 360 12.49 -23.40 -31.09
C LEU A 360 12.20 -23.23 -29.59
N ILE A 361 13.20 -23.49 -28.74
CA ILE A 361 13.01 -23.39 -27.28
C ILE A 361 12.75 -21.95 -26.84
N ILE A 362 13.33 -20.95 -27.51
CA ILE A 362 13.04 -19.54 -27.25
C ILE A 362 11.55 -19.27 -27.48
N ILE A 363 11.01 -19.70 -28.63
CA ILE A 363 9.59 -19.52 -28.98
C ILE A 363 8.69 -20.23 -27.94
N ALA A 364 9.05 -21.46 -27.56
CA ALA A 364 8.30 -22.24 -26.59
C ALA A 364 8.27 -21.61 -25.17
N LEU A 365 9.31 -20.85 -24.80
CA LEU A 365 9.40 -20.18 -23.49
C LEU A 365 8.73 -18.81 -23.45
N ILE A 366 8.41 -18.17 -24.59
CA ILE A 366 7.72 -16.87 -24.63
C ILE A 366 6.41 -16.86 -23.82
N PRO A 367 5.49 -17.84 -23.95
CA PRO A 367 4.26 -17.84 -23.17
C PRO A 367 4.50 -17.90 -21.66
N LEU A 368 5.55 -18.60 -21.22
CA LEU A 368 5.94 -18.67 -19.82
C LEU A 368 6.53 -17.34 -19.32
N ALA A 369 7.36 -16.70 -20.14
CA ALA A 369 7.94 -15.39 -19.85
C ALA A 369 6.87 -14.29 -19.72
N LEU A 370 5.80 -14.35 -20.53
CA LEU A 370 4.72 -13.36 -20.53
C LEU A 370 3.66 -13.65 -19.45
N ARG A 371 3.22 -14.90 -19.28
CA ARG A 371 2.21 -15.26 -18.25
C ARG A 371 2.80 -15.28 -16.84
N GLY A 372 4.09 -15.57 -16.74
CA GLY A 372 4.83 -15.71 -15.49
C GLY A 372 4.53 -17.01 -14.75
N VAL A 373 5.46 -17.40 -13.87
CA VAL A 373 5.35 -18.55 -12.98
C VAL A 373 4.35 -18.25 -11.85
N ARG A 374 3.44 -19.17 -11.53
CA ARG A 374 2.47 -18.96 -10.44
C ARG A 374 3.18 -18.86 -9.09
N TYR A 375 3.04 -17.71 -8.44
CA TYR A 375 3.50 -17.49 -7.07
C TYR A 375 2.64 -18.29 -6.07
N ARG A 376 3.30 -18.93 -5.10
CA ARG A 376 2.67 -19.49 -3.90
C ARG A 376 3.52 -19.12 -2.70
N PRO A 377 2.95 -18.55 -1.62
CA PRO A 377 3.69 -18.26 -0.39
C PRO A 377 4.33 -19.53 0.14
N SER A 378 5.65 -19.50 0.34
CA SER A 378 6.45 -20.64 0.83
C SER A 378 7.81 -20.15 1.30
N VAL A 379 8.46 -20.92 2.17
CA VAL A 379 9.82 -20.63 2.64
C VAL A 379 10.81 -20.68 1.47
N ALA A 380 11.82 -19.79 1.48
CA ALA A 380 12.82 -19.65 0.42
C ALA A 380 13.48 -20.98 0.02
N ALA A 381 13.85 -21.82 0.98
CA ALA A 381 14.46 -23.13 0.71
C ALA A 381 13.54 -24.07 -0.09
N ALA A 382 12.24 -24.08 0.22
CA ALA A 382 11.26 -24.89 -0.50
C ALA A 382 11.02 -24.36 -1.93
N LEU A 383 11.00 -23.03 -2.09
CA LEU A 383 10.92 -22.39 -3.41
C LEU A 383 12.13 -22.71 -4.28
N LEU A 384 13.34 -22.63 -3.72
CA LEU A 384 14.59 -22.99 -4.40
C LEU A 384 14.59 -24.46 -4.83
N ARG A 385 14.29 -25.38 -3.92
CA ARG A 385 14.24 -26.82 -4.22
C ARG A 385 13.25 -27.12 -5.34
N ARG A 386 12.06 -26.53 -5.28
CA ARG A 386 11.04 -26.69 -6.32
C ARG A 386 11.49 -26.11 -7.66
N ASN A 387 12.15 -24.96 -7.65
CA ASN A 387 12.67 -24.35 -8.86
C ASN A 387 13.74 -25.25 -9.53
N LEU A 388 14.71 -25.73 -8.75
CA LEU A 388 15.74 -26.65 -9.24
C LEU A 388 15.16 -27.97 -9.75
N LEU A 389 14.17 -28.54 -9.05
CA LEU A 389 13.54 -29.80 -9.48
C LEU A 389 12.72 -29.64 -10.77
N ILE A 390 11.97 -28.54 -10.94
CA ILE A 390 11.11 -28.38 -12.12
C ILE A 390 11.91 -27.82 -13.29
N TYR A 391 12.58 -26.69 -13.10
CA TYR A 391 13.24 -25.95 -14.16
C TYR A 391 14.69 -26.40 -14.38
N GLY A 392 15.37 -26.85 -13.33
CA GLY A 392 16.71 -27.45 -13.45
C GLY A 392 16.65 -28.81 -14.13
N LEU A 393 15.94 -29.79 -13.56
CA LEU A 393 15.81 -31.12 -14.20
C LEU A 393 15.08 -31.03 -15.53
N GLY A 394 14.03 -30.21 -15.64
CA GLY A 394 13.37 -29.97 -16.93
C GLY A 394 14.32 -29.38 -17.96
N GLY A 395 15.18 -28.43 -17.55
CA GLY A 395 16.22 -27.84 -18.39
C GLY A 395 17.30 -28.84 -18.80
N ILE A 396 17.50 -29.94 -18.08
CA ILE A 396 18.38 -31.03 -18.51
C ILE A 396 17.63 -31.98 -19.45
N ILE A 397 16.47 -32.51 -19.05
CA ILE A 397 15.80 -33.60 -19.78
C ILE A 397 15.24 -33.13 -21.13
N VAL A 398 14.57 -31.98 -21.16
CA VAL A 398 13.89 -31.47 -22.37
C VAL A 398 14.84 -31.30 -23.56
N PRO A 399 16.03 -30.70 -23.44
CA PRO A 399 16.94 -30.57 -24.59
C PRO A 399 17.58 -31.88 -25.02
N PHE A 400 17.88 -32.82 -24.12
CA PHE A 400 18.36 -34.15 -24.53
C PHE A 400 17.32 -34.85 -25.43
N VAL A 401 16.05 -34.82 -25.02
CA VAL A 401 14.95 -35.39 -25.82
C VAL A 401 14.73 -34.58 -27.10
N GLY A 402 14.68 -33.25 -27.00
CA GLY A 402 14.39 -32.35 -28.11
C GLY A 402 15.43 -32.40 -29.22
N ILE A 403 16.72 -32.33 -28.88
CA ILE A 403 17.82 -32.43 -29.85
C ILE A 403 17.77 -33.79 -30.55
N LYS A 404 17.55 -34.89 -29.81
CA LYS A 404 17.47 -36.23 -30.40
C LYS A 404 16.28 -36.36 -31.36
N LEU A 405 15.11 -35.83 -31.01
CA LEU A 405 13.95 -35.85 -31.89
C LEU A 405 14.18 -35.05 -33.18
N ILE A 406 14.84 -33.90 -33.07
CA ILE A 406 15.17 -33.09 -34.25
C ILE A 406 16.19 -33.82 -35.14
N ASP A 407 17.21 -34.43 -34.55
CA ASP A 407 18.23 -35.23 -35.25
C ASP A 407 17.58 -36.37 -36.05
N LEU A 408 16.68 -37.13 -35.42
CA LEU A 408 15.94 -38.20 -36.08
C LEU A 408 15.13 -37.69 -37.29
N VAL A 409 14.52 -36.51 -37.18
CA VAL A 409 13.74 -35.91 -38.29
C VAL A 409 14.67 -35.45 -39.42
N ILE A 410 15.79 -34.80 -39.10
CA ILE A 410 16.77 -34.34 -40.10
C ILE A 410 17.35 -35.52 -40.86
N SER A 411 17.77 -36.57 -40.14
CA SER A 411 18.31 -37.79 -40.75
C SER A 411 17.27 -38.52 -41.59
N ALA A 412 16.00 -38.55 -41.17
CA ALA A 412 14.93 -39.19 -41.93
C ALA A 412 14.62 -38.47 -43.26
N ILE A 413 14.82 -37.14 -43.32
CA ILE A 413 14.57 -36.33 -44.51
C ILE A 413 15.83 -36.24 -45.41
N GLY A 414 17.00 -36.66 -44.91
CA GLY A 414 18.26 -36.62 -45.65
C GLY A 414 18.82 -35.20 -45.82
N LEU A 415 18.50 -34.30 -44.89
CA LEU A 415 18.93 -32.89 -44.91
C LEU A 415 20.38 -32.69 -44.44
N ALA A 416 20.97 -33.67 -43.75
CA ALA A 416 22.36 -33.72 -43.24
C ALA A 416 22.76 -35.13 -42.81
#